data_AF-A0A2M6Z3E0-F1
#
_entry.id   AF-A0A2M6Z3E0-F1
#
_cell.length_a   1.000
_cell.length_b   1.000
_cell.length_c   1.000
_cell.angle_alpha   90.00
_cell.angle_beta   90.00
_cell.angle_gamma   90.00
#
_symmetry.space_group_name_H-M   'P 1'
#
loop_
_entity.id
_entity.type
_entity.pdbx_description
1 polymer ?
#
loop_
_entity_poly.entity_id
_entity_poly.type
_entity_poly.pdbx_seq_one_letter_code
_entity_poly.pdbx_strand_id
1 'polypeptide(L)'
;MNKGISLYLVIVILTVSMTVILGLVVLLIGEIQIISPLGDSIVAFYAADAGIEHSLYNLRKEPYGTGIVTGELIIRDNLKASYTVSVEGSKHISYGNYKETNRAIEIEY
;
A
#
# COMPACT_ATOMS: atom_id res chain seq x y z
N MET A 1 42.87 -31.96 31.24
CA MET A 1 41.62 -32.43 30.59
C MET A 1 40.52 -31.36 30.41
N ASN A 2 40.63 -30.14 30.95
CA ASN A 2 39.50 -29.17 30.94
C ASN A 2 39.41 -28.25 29.69
N LYS A 3 40.44 -28.21 28.84
CA LYS A 3 40.47 -27.31 27.67
C LYS A 3 39.49 -27.70 26.55
N GLY A 4 39.23 -28.99 26.35
CA GLY A 4 38.30 -29.47 25.31
C GLY A 4 36.83 -29.16 25.61
N ILE A 5 36.45 -29.20 26.89
CA ILE A 5 35.07 -28.93 27.35
C ILE A 5 34.72 -27.45 27.17
N SER A 6 35.68 -26.55 27.47
CA SER A 6 35.49 -25.11 27.25
C SER A 6 35.30 -24.79 25.77
N LEU A 7 36.07 -25.41 24.88
CA LEU A 7 35.93 -25.20 23.43
C LEU A 7 34.59 -25.73 22.91
N TYR A 8 34.17 -26.92 23.37
CA TYR A 8 32.88 -27.49 23.01
C TYR A 8 31.72 -26.56 23.40
N LEU A 9 31.75 -26.01 24.61
CA LEU A 9 30.74 -25.09 25.11
C LEU A 9 30.66 -23.80 24.28
N VAL A 10 31.81 -23.25 23.87
CA VAL A 10 31.86 -22.07 22.99
C VAL A 10 31.23 -22.38 21.63
N ILE A 11 31.52 -23.55 21.04
CA ILE A 11 30.94 -23.95 19.76
C ILE A 11 29.41 -24.09 19.87
N VAL A 12 28.90 -24.69 20.94
CA VAL A 12 27.44 -24.82 21.16
C VAL A 12 26.78 -23.46 21.33
N ILE A 13 27.39 -22.53 22.07
CA ILE A 13 26.85 -21.17 22.23
C ILE A 13 26.84 -20.44 20.89
N LEU A 14 27.92 -20.56 20.10
CA LEU A 14 28.00 -19.95 18.79
C LEU A 14 26.94 -20.48 17.84
N THR A 15 26.71 -21.79 17.78
CA THR A 15 25.69 -22.37 16.88
C THR A 15 24.27 -21.96 17.27
N VAL A 16 23.97 -21.92 18.57
CA VAL A 16 22.68 -21.42 19.08
C VAL A 16 22.51 -19.95 18.72
N SER A 17 23.52 -19.11 18.97
CA SER A 17 23.46 -17.67 18.65
C SER A 17 23.29 -17.42 17.14
N MET A 18 23.99 -18.19 16.30
CA MET A 18 23.88 -18.09 14.85
C MET A 18 22.47 -18.42 14.36
N THR A 19 21.85 -19.44 14.95
CA THR A 19 20.47 -19.84 14.63
C THR A 19 19.48 -18.73 14.93
N VAL A 20 19.64 -18.06 16.09
CA VAL A 20 18.78 -16.93 16.46
C VAL A 20 18.96 -15.77 15.48
N ILE A 21 20.20 -15.43 15.11
CA ILE A 21 20.48 -14.33 14.17
C ILE A 21 19.88 -14.64 12.79
N LEU A 22 20.06 -15.85 12.28
CA LEU A 22 19.49 -16.24 10.98
C LEU A 22 17.96 -16.23 11.01
N GLY A 23 17.34 -16.66 12.11
CA GLY A 23 15.89 -16.56 12.31
C GLY A 23 15.40 -15.12 12.23
N LEU A 24 16.11 -14.18 12.87
CA LEU A 24 15.78 -12.75 12.81
C LEU A 24 15.91 -12.18 11.38
N VAL A 25 16.95 -12.57 10.64
CA VAL A 25 17.13 -12.13 9.25
C VAL A 25 15.96 -12.56 8.37
N VAL A 26 15.48 -13.80 8.52
CA VAL A 26 14.33 -14.31 7.77
C VAL A 26 13.06 -13.50 8.08
N LEU A 27 12.81 -13.18 9.35
CA LEU A 27 11.68 -12.35 9.75
C LEU A 27 11.76 -10.94 9.12
N LEU A 28 12.94 -10.30 9.18
CA LEU A 28 13.14 -8.97 8.61
C LEU A 28 12.92 -8.94 7.09
N ILE A 29 13.35 -9.97 6.38
CA ILE A 29 13.11 -10.08 4.92
C ILE A 29 11.61 -10.21 4.63
N GLY A 30 10.86 -10.94 5.46
CA GLY A 30 9.41 -11.04 5.35
C GLY A 30 8.72 -9.68 5.50
N GLU A 31 9.12 -8.89 6.50
CA GLU A 31 8.56 -7.55 6.74
C GLU A 31 8.82 -6.58 5.58
N ILE A 32 10.02 -6.61 4.98
CA ILE A 32 10.37 -5.74 3.83
C ILE A 32 9.43 -5.98 2.64
N GLN A 33 9.02 -7.24 2.41
CA GLN A 33 8.10 -7.58 1.32
C GLN A 33 6.70 -7.00 1.52
N ILE A 34 6.27 -6.83 2.78
CA ILE A 34 4.96 -6.26 3.12
C ILE A 34 4.96 -4.72 2.98
N ILE A 35 6.10 -4.06 3.19
CA ILE A 35 6.21 -2.60 3.12
C ILE A 35 6.10 -2.07 1.68
N SER A 36 6.58 -2.82 0.67
CA SER A 36 6.52 -2.38 -0.73
C SER A 36 5.10 -2.05 -1.23
N PRO A 37 4.09 -2.93 -1.08
CA PRO A 37 2.71 -2.62 -1.47
C PRO A 37 2.05 -1.55 -0.60
N LEU A 38 2.59 -1.24 0.59
CA LEU A 38 2.09 -0.15 1.43
C LEU A 38 2.31 1.22 0.77
N GLY A 39 3.45 1.42 0.11
CA GLY A 39 3.71 2.64 -0.67
C GLY A 39 2.75 2.78 -1.85
N ASP A 40 2.53 1.69 -2.58
CA ASP A 40 1.59 1.65 -3.71
C ASP A 40 0.13 1.90 -3.24
N SER A 41 -0.22 1.42 -2.05
CA SER A 41 -1.51 1.66 -1.39
C SER A 41 -1.76 3.14 -1.07
N ILE A 42 -0.74 3.89 -0.64
CA ILE A 42 -0.89 5.32 -0.37
C ILE A 42 -1.19 6.07 -1.67
N VAL A 43 -0.51 5.71 -2.76
CA VAL A 43 -0.74 6.32 -4.08
C VAL A 43 -2.14 5.99 -4.62
N ALA A 44 -2.57 4.73 -4.51
CA ALA A 44 -3.93 4.34 -4.89
C ALA A 44 -4.99 5.08 -4.05
N PHE A 45 -4.75 5.28 -2.74
CA PHE A 45 -5.65 6.04 -1.89
C PHE A 45 -5.73 7.52 -2.28
N TYR A 46 -4.58 8.14 -2.57
CA TYR A 46 -4.52 9.50 -3.08
C TYR A 46 -5.27 9.66 -4.41
N ALA A 47 -5.17 8.67 -5.30
CA ALA A 47 -5.92 8.67 -6.54
C ALA A 47 -7.44 8.58 -6.30
N ALA A 48 -7.87 7.75 -5.36
CA ALA A 48 -9.28 7.67 -4.97
C ALA A 48 -9.78 9.02 -4.43
N ASP A 49 -9.00 9.69 -3.59
CA ASP A 49 -9.35 10.98 -2.98
C ASP A 49 -9.50 12.09 -4.04
N ALA A 50 -8.54 12.18 -4.96
CA ALA A 50 -8.62 13.10 -6.11
C ALA A 50 -9.83 12.81 -7.00
N GLY A 51 -10.24 11.54 -7.13
CA GLY A 51 -11.46 11.18 -7.82
C GLY A 51 -12.71 11.77 -7.16
N ILE A 52 -12.81 11.68 -5.83
CA ILE A 52 -13.91 12.29 -5.06
C ILE A 52 -13.92 13.81 -5.24
N GLU A 53 -12.78 14.47 -5.15
CA GLU A 53 -12.70 15.92 -5.39
C GLU A 53 -13.17 16.28 -6.80
N HIS A 54 -12.80 15.48 -7.80
CA HIS A 54 -13.22 15.71 -9.18
C HIS A 54 -14.73 15.47 -9.37
N SER A 55 -15.32 14.43 -8.79
CA SER A 55 -16.77 14.18 -8.88
C SER A 55 -17.57 15.28 -8.20
N LEU A 56 -17.15 15.73 -7.01
CA LEU A 56 -17.78 16.84 -6.29
C LEU A 56 -17.63 18.17 -7.03
N TYR A 57 -16.48 18.41 -7.67
CA TYR A 57 -16.29 19.58 -8.51
C TYR A 57 -17.23 19.59 -9.72
N ASN A 58 -17.40 18.44 -10.37
CA ASN A 58 -18.32 18.29 -11.50
C ASN A 58 -19.76 18.49 -11.06
N LEU A 59 -20.17 17.93 -9.92
CA LEU A 59 -21.49 18.17 -9.32
C LEU A 59 -21.73 19.67 -9.04
N ARG A 60 -20.72 20.38 -8.52
CA ARG A 60 -20.84 21.83 -8.27
C ARG A 60 -21.08 22.62 -9.56
N LYS A 61 -20.49 22.19 -10.68
CA LYS A 61 -20.67 22.83 -11.99
C LYS A 61 -21.99 22.42 -12.65
N GLU A 62 -22.35 21.16 -12.55
CA GLU A 62 -23.51 20.53 -13.18
C GLU A 62 -24.24 19.65 -12.15
N PRO A 63 -25.27 20.18 -11.47
CA PRO A 63 -25.90 19.56 -10.29
C PRO A 63 -26.71 18.29 -10.55
N TYR A 64 -26.67 17.75 -11.78
CA TYR A 64 -27.37 16.53 -12.18
C TYR A 64 -26.42 15.43 -12.69
N GLY A 65 -25.13 15.55 -12.42
CA GLY A 65 -24.11 14.60 -12.88
C GLY A 65 -24.24 13.23 -12.19
N THR A 66 -24.99 12.32 -12.81
CA THR A 66 -24.91 10.88 -12.54
C THR A 66 -24.00 10.22 -13.57
N GLY A 67 -23.28 9.17 -13.17
CA GLY A 67 -22.43 8.41 -14.09
C GLY A 67 -21.03 8.12 -13.57
N ILE A 68 -20.12 7.87 -14.51
CA ILE A 68 -18.75 7.47 -14.23
C ILE A 68 -17.82 8.65 -14.48
N VAL A 69 -17.07 9.08 -13.48
CA VAL A 69 -15.98 10.07 -13.61
C VAL A 69 -14.66 9.33 -13.59
N THR A 70 -13.83 9.50 -14.62
CA THR A 70 -12.50 8.90 -14.67
C THR A 70 -11.42 9.97 -14.82
N GLY A 71 -10.21 9.64 -14.39
CA GLY A 71 -9.05 10.48 -14.60
C GLY A 71 -7.74 9.76 -14.31
N GLU A 72 -6.64 10.40 -14.74
CA GLU A 72 -5.28 9.96 -14.47
C GLU A 72 -4.52 11.05 -13.72
N LEU A 73 -3.67 10.64 -12.80
CA LEU A 73 -2.74 11.48 -12.05
C LEU A 73 -1.32 11.10 -12.46
N ILE A 74 -0.54 12.10 -12.86
CA ILE A 74 0.89 11.93 -13.12
C ILE A 74 1.61 12.16 -11.79
N ILE A 75 2.15 11.10 -11.21
CA ILE A 75 2.87 11.14 -9.93
C ILE A 75 4.30 11.66 -10.16
N ARG A 76 5.03 11.04 -11.11
CA ARG A 76 6.39 11.43 -11.54
C ARG A 76 6.67 10.87 -12.93
N ASP A 77 7.12 11.69 -13.88
CA ASP A 77 7.46 11.31 -15.26
C ASP A 77 6.46 10.33 -15.90
N ASN A 78 6.74 9.02 -15.85
CA ASN A 78 5.93 7.94 -16.43
C ASN A 78 5.08 7.15 -15.41
N LEU A 79 5.11 7.51 -14.13
CA LEU A 79 4.26 6.91 -13.10
C LEU A 79 2.89 7.55 -13.09
N LYS A 80 1.90 6.75 -13.46
CA LYS A 80 0.50 7.15 -13.49
C LYS A 80 -0.30 6.36 -12.46
N ALA A 81 -1.16 7.07 -11.74
CA ALA A 81 -2.28 6.48 -11.03
C ALA A 81 -3.57 6.87 -11.75
N SER A 82 -4.62 6.09 -11.61
CA SER A 82 -5.92 6.39 -12.19
C SER A 82 -7.00 6.30 -11.14
N TYR A 83 -8.14 6.92 -11.42
CA TYR A 83 -9.33 6.76 -10.60
C TYR A 83 -10.57 6.62 -11.47
N THR A 84 -11.55 5.94 -10.89
CA THR A 84 -12.90 5.78 -11.44
C THR A 84 -13.89 6.02 -10.32
N VAL A 85 -14.78 6.99 -10.49
CA VAL A 85 -15.83 7.32 -9.54
C VAL A 85 -17.17 6.90 -10.10
N SER A 86 -17.93 6.14 -9.31
CA SER A 86 -19.33 5.84 -9.57
C SER A 86 -20.19 6.79 -8.77
N VAL A 87 -21.04 7.55 -9.46
CA VAL A 87 -21.98 8.50 -8.85
C VAL A 87 -23.42 8.02 -9.01
N GLU A 88 -24.09 7.81 -7.88
CA GLU A 88 -25.49 7.39 -7.81
C GLU A 88 -26.25 8.28 -6.81
N GLY A 89 -26.92 9.32 -7.32
CA GLY A 89 -27.62 10.30 -6.47
C GLY A 89 -26.64 11.09 -5.59
N SER A 90 -26.80 10.98 -4.27
CA SER A 90 -25.88 11.58 -3.29
C SER A 90 -24.68 10.69 -2.95
N LYS A 91 -24.64 9.47 -3.47
CA LYS A 91 -23.57 8.51 -3.21
C LYS A 91 -22.45 8.64 -4.25
N HIS A 92 -21.21 8.75 -3.79
CA HIS A 92 -20.01 8.76 -4.63
C HIS A 92 -19.04 7.71 -4.14
N ILE A 93 -18.66 6.77 -5.01
CA ILE A 93 -17.66 5.74 -4.72
C ILE A 93 -16.50 5.92 -5.68
N SER A 94 -15.35 6.36 -5.18
CA SER A 94 -14.12 6.50 -5.96
C SER A 94 -13.20 5.31 -5.75
N TYR A 95 -12.77 4.71 -6.85
CA TYR A 95 -11.78 3.64 -6.91
C TYR A 95 -10.48 4.20 -7.47
N GLY A 96 -9.45 4.30 -6.64
CA GLY A 96 -8.09 4.64 -7.06
C GLY A 96 -7.27 3.38 -7.37
N ASN A 97 -6.62 3.39 -8.52
CA ASN A 97 -5.76 2.31 -8.99
C ASN A 97 -4.33 2.82 -9.17
N TYR A 98 -3.38 2.03 -8.69
CA TYR A 98 -1.97 2.24 -8.95
C TYR A 98 -1.23 0.90 -8.93
N LYS A 99 -0.60 0.54 -10.06
CA LYS A 99 -0.03 -0.79 -10.31
C LYS A 99 -1.06 -1.90 -10.03
N GLU A 100 -0.76 -2.83 -9.13
CA GLU A 100 -1.65 -3.92 -8.73
C GLU A 100 -2.51 -3.57 -7.49
N THR A 101 -2.37 -2.36 -6.95
CA THR A 101 -3.07 -1.93 -5.74
C THR A 101 -4.31 -1.12 -6.07
N ASN A 102 -5.43 -1.48 -5.45
CA ASN A 102 -6.70 -0.77 -5.54
C ASN A 102 -7.14 -0.30 -4.16
N ARG A 103 -7.60 0.95 -4.09
CA ARG A 103 -8.22 1.54 -2.89
C ARG A 103 -9.52 2.22 -3.26
N ALA A 104 -10.48 2.21 -2.35
CA ALA A 104 -11.78 2.84 -2.57
C ALA A 104 -12.10 3.80 -1.42
N ILE A 105 -12.75 4.91 -1.77
CA ILE A 105 -13.30 5.89 -0.84
C ILE A 105 -14.77 6.09 -1.21
N GLU A 106 -15.64 6.00 -0.21
CA GLU A 106 -17.08 6.21 -0.35
C GLU A 106 -17.50 7.41 0.48
N ILE A 107 -18.28 8.30 -0.14
CA ILE A 107 -18.94 9.41 0.55
C ILE A 107 -20.43 9.43 0.18
N GLU A 108 -21.24 9.88 1.13
CA GLU A 108 -22.68 10.08 0.98
C GLU A 108 -23.04 11.34 1.77
N TYR A 109 -23.91 12.20 1.22
CA TYR A 109 -24.32 13.47 1.83
C TYR A 109 -25.80 13.81 1.60
#